data_AF-A0A3M1CQU5-F1
#
_entry.id   AF-A0A3M1CQU5-F1
#
_cell.length_a   1.000
_cell.length_b   1.000
_cell.length_c   1.000
_cell.angle_alpha   90.00
_cell.angle_beta   90.00
_cell.angle_gamma   90.00
#
_symmetry.space_group_name_H-M   'P 1'
#
loop_
_entity.id
_entity.type
_entity.pdbx_description
1 polymer ?
#
loop_
_entity_poly.entity_id
_entity_poly.type
_entity_poly.pdbx_seq_one_letter_code
_entity_poly.pdbx_strand_id
1 'polypeptide(L)'
;AAYNAWPKSYLLTGTPTGHGPLTSIVVANKPAFYYSLACDHGGFDFDAPPIQISGRTVCQELCSQPDGAVGFVAYSRWGWVNSSYRLQKAFFDSLFAHPDRPASAAMFASKLTFDYHRDLVYGQNYYGDPTVRVYTRQPKELTLSFDVSTGVEIVTVTDNTGPVAGVMVALSREGVLLETGVSDAAGQVHLATPIEPALEYTVTASGEGYVVRQTRLHGSIVTSVDDDEDILPHSFELAQNYPNPFNPTTTIAFDLPERAVINLSIYNLLGQKVTTLAQGAFPGGHHTVTWEPDATVASGVYFYRLRAGAATQVRKMVLMK
;
A
#
# COMPACT_ATOMS: atom_id res chain seq x y z
N ALA A 1 6.98 35.19 -23.86
CA ALA A 1 8.03 34.45 -23.17
C ALA A 1 7.68 32.96 -23.18
N ALA A 2 8.57 32.16 -23.77
CA ALA A 2 8.72 30.71 -23.66
C ALA A 2 7.52 29.75 -23.88
N TYR A 3 7.16 29.53 -25.15
CA TYR A 3 6.59 28.23 -25.59
C TYR A 3 7.62 27.07 -25.46
N ASN A 4 8.90 27.40 -25.27
CA ASN A 4 10.05 26.49 -25.34
C ASN A 4 10.73 26.15 -24.00
N ALA A 5 10.17 26.52 -22.84
CA ALA A 5 10.84 26.32 -21.53
C ALA A 5 10.45 25.04 -20.78
N TRP A 6 9.66 24.15 -21.37
CA TRP A 6 9.34 22.85 -20.76
C TRP A 6 10.45 21.83 -21.05
N PRO A 7 10.73 20.87 -20.16
CA PRO A 7 11.76 19.87 -20.39
C PRO A 7 11.45 19.09 -21.67
N LYS A 8 12.29 19.27 -22.70
CA LYS A 8 12.21 18.51 -23.95
C LYS A 8 12.89 17.17 -23.73
N SER A 9 12.12 16.09 -23.66
CA SER A 9 12.63 14.73 -23.85
C SER A 9 12.72 14.46 -25.35
N TYR A 10 13.93 14.16 -25.83
CA TYR A 10 14.14 13.66 -27.19
C TYR A 10 13.96 12.14 -27.18
N LEU A 11 13.21 11.61 -28.13
CA LEU A 11 13.18 10.18 -28.40
C LEU A 11 14.48 9.80 -29.10
N LEU A 12 15.32 9.05 -28.39
CA LEU A 12 16.50 8.43 -28.97
C LEU A 12 16.13 7.00 -29.35
N THR A 13 16.10 6.73 -30.64
CA THR A 13 16.09 5.36 -31.17
C THR A 13 17.45 4.73 -30.85
N GLY A 14 17.51 3.45 -30.49
CA GLY A 14 18.72 2.79 -29.94
C GLY A 14 19.97 2.70 -30.82
N THR A 15 20.09 3.47 -31.90
CA THR A 15 21.29 3.54 -32.74
C THR A 15 22.22 4.68 -32.29
N PRO A 16 23.56 4.52 -32.43
CA PRO A 16 24.54 5.56 -32.07
C PRO A 16 24.40 6.88 -32.84
N THR A 17 23.57 6.91 -33.89
CA THR A 17 23.30 8.08 -34.74
C THR A 17 21.99 8.80 -34.38
N GLY A 18 21.21 8.30 -33.41
CA GLY A 18 19.92 8.89 -33.01
C GLY A 18 18.78 8.70 -34.03
N HIS A 19 18.97 7.82 -35.02
CA HIS A 19 17.99 7.52 -36.07
C HIS A 19 17.76 6.00 -36.20
N GLY A 20 16.53 5.57 -36.00
CA GLY A 20 16.11 4.17 -36.01
C GLY A 20 14.59 4.07 -36.12
N PRO A 21 14.04 2.88 -36.39
CA PRO A 21 12.59 2.72 -36.50
C PRO A 21 11.93 2.95 -35.14
N LEU A 22 10.68 3.40 -35.13
CA LEU A 22 9.89 3.54 -33.90
C LEU A 22 9.78 2.22 -33.13
N THR A 23 9.91 1.07 -33.80
CA THR A 23 9.98 -0.28 -33.20
C THR A 23 11.24 -0.54 -32.36
N SER A 24 12.23 0.36 -32.39
CA SER A 24 13.49 0.23 -31.65
C SER A 24 13.60 1.18 -30.46
N ILE A 25 12.48 1.76 -30.03
CA ILE A 25 12.43 2.64 -28.86
C ILE A 25 12.68 1.82 -27.59
N VAL A 26 13.59 2.32 -26.75
CA VAL A 26 13.86 1.79 -25.41
C VAL A 26 13.46 2.86 -24.40
N VAL A 27 12.31 2.72 -23.77
CA VAL A 27 11.83 3.69 -22.76
C VAL A 27 12.34 3.42 -21.36
N ALA A 28 12.94 2.26 -21.09
CA ALA A 28 13.48 1.87 -19.79
C ALA A 28 12.50 2.14 -18.62
N ASN A 29 11.27 1.61 -18.75
CA ASN A 29 10.16 1.81 -17.81
C ASN A 29 9.71 3.28 -17.64
N LYS A 30 9.93 4.14 -18.64
CA LYS A 30 9.46 5.53 -18.67
C LYS A 30 8.56 5.80 -19.89
N PRO A 31 7.44 5.09 -20.04
CA PRO A 31 6.56 5.30 -21.17
C PRO A 31 5.94 6.71 -21.09
N ALA A 32 5.67 7.31 -22.24
CA ALA A 32 5.27 8.71 -22.33
C ALA A 32 3.89 8.88 -22.98
N PHE A 33 3.25 10.00 -22.67
CA PHE A 33 2.05 10.45 -23.37
C PHE A 33 2.45 11.36 -24.52
N TYR A 34 1.84 11.17 -25.68
CA TYR A 34 2.14 11.95 -26.88
C TYR A 34 0.98 12.83 -27.31
N TYR A 35 1.32 14.01 -27.80
CA TYR A 35 0.39 14.90 -28.50
C TYR A 35 1.02 15.28 -29.83
N SER A 36 0.36 14.97 -30.94
CA SER A 36 0.81 15.34 -32.28
C SER A 36 -0.09 16.39 -32.91
N LEU A 37 0.53 17.40 -33.50
CA LEU A 37 -0.11 18.37 -34.39
C LEU A 37 0.00 17.98 -35.86
N ALA A 38 0.68 16.88 -36.19
CA ALA A 38 0.87 16.48 -37.58
C ALA A 38 -0.43 15.89 -38.16
N CYS A 39 -0.57 16.01 -39.47
CA CYS A 39 -1.62 15.32 -40.21
C CYS A 39 -1.41 13.81 -40.14
N ASP A 40 -2.51 13.05 -40.23
CA ASP A 40 -2.52 11.62 -40.51
C ASP A 40 -1.87 10.71 -39.46
N HIS A 41 -1.27 11.25 -38.40
CA HIS A 41 -0.60 10.48 -37.34
C HIS A 41 -1.54 9.52 -36.60
N GLY A 42 -2.84 9.80 -36.59
CA GLY A 42 -3.89 8.95 -36.03
C GLY A 42 -4.77 8.27 -37.08
N GLY A 43 -4.42 8.29 -38.36
CA GLY A 43 -5.25 7.65 -39.40
C GLY A 43 -5.32 6.12 -39.19
N PHE A 44 -6.34 5.64 -38.50
CA PHE A 44 -6.45 4.22 -38.14
C PHE A 44 -7.10 3.36 -39.23
N ASP A 45 -7.49 3.98 -40.34
CA ASP A 45 -8.33 3.44 -41.41
C ASP A 45 -7.69 3.58 -42.80
N PHE A 46 -6.38 3.82 -42.88
CA PHE A 46 -5.69 3.99 -44.17
C PHE A 46 -5.61 2.72 -45.03
N ASP A 47 -5.90 1.56 -44.45
CA ASP A 47 -6.02 0.29 -45.15
C ASP A 47 -7.43 0.06 -45.73
N ALA A 48 -8.35 1.01 -45.57
CA ALA A 48 -9.73 0.95 -46.05
C ALA A 48 -10.11 2.11 -47.00
N PRO A 49 -10.95 1.87 -48.03
CA PRO A 49 -11.35 2.90 -48.98
C PRO A 49 -11.86 4.20 -48.31
N PRO A 50 -11.51 5.40 -48.84
CA PRO A 50 -10.89 5.65 -50.15
C PRO A 50 -9.36 5.62 -50.16
N ILE A 51 -8.70 5.43 -49.01
CA ILE A 51 -7.24 5.40 -48.90
C ILE A 51 -6.81 3.92 -48.83
N GLN A 52 -5.77 3.52 -49.54
CA GLN A 52 -5.33 2.11 -49.56
C GLN A 52 -3.82 2.05 -49.36
N ILE A 53 -3.35 2.61 -48.25
CA ILE A 53 -1.95 2.64 -47.85
C ILE A 53 -1.77 1.60 -46.75
N SER A 54 -0.91 0.62 -46.99
CA SER A 54 -0.54 -0.37 -45.98
C SER A 54 0.51 0.18 -45.03
N GLY A 55 0.45 -0.24 -43.76
CA GLY A 55 1.40 0.16 -42.73
C GLY A 55 0.71 0.69 -41.48
N ARG A 56 1.50 0.95 -40.44
CA ARG A 56 1.03 1.57 -39.20
C ARG A 56 1.36 3.05 -39.21
N THR A 57 0.40 3.87 -38.80
CA THR A 57 0.66 5.28 -38.49
C THR A 57 1.57 5.40 -37.27
N VAL A 58 2.16 6.59 -37.07
CA VAL A 58 2.99 6.88 -35.89
C VAL A 58 2.25 6.55 -34.58
N CYS A 59 0.96 6.87 -34.50
CA CYS A 59 0.15 6.54 -33.34
C CYS A 59 -0.03 5.02 -33.17
N GLN A 60 -0.40 4.30 -34.23
CA GLN A 60 -0.56 2.85 -34.15
C GLN A 60 0.75 2.16 -33.76
N GLU A 61 1.87 2.64 -34.31
CA GLU A 61 3.18 2.09 -34.01
C GLU A 61 3.53 2.30 -32.53
N LEU A 62 3.47 3.54 -32.03
CA LEU A 62 3.76 3.83 -30.63
C LEU A 62 2.77 3.19 -29.66
N CYS A 63 1.46 3.18 -29.93
CA CYS A 63 0.49 2.59 -29.00
C CYS A 63 0.50 1.05 -29.00
N SER A 64 1.09 0.41 -30.01
CA SER A 64 1.13 -1.06 -30.12
C SER A 64 2.34 -1.70 -29.43
N GLN A 65 3.33 -0.90 -29.04
CA GLN A 65 4.55 -1.40 -28.42
C GLN A 65 4.38 -1.52 -26.90
N PRO A 66 4.90 -2.59 -26.26
CA PRO A 66 4.88 -2.73 -24.80
C PRO A 66 5.51 -1.53 -24.08
N ASP A 67 6.58 -1.01 -24.66
CA ASP A 67 7.36 0.13 -24.19
C ASP A 67 6.98 1.43 -24.92
N GLY A 68 5.79 1.47 -25.51
CA GLY A 68 5.36 2.54 -26.38
C GLY A 68 4.70 3.73 -25.67
N ALA A 69 3.68 4.28 -26.32
CA ALA A 69 2.87 5.37 -25.78
C ALA A 69 1.85 4.86 -24.76
N VAL A 70 1.79 5.46 -23.57
CA VAL A 70 0.68 5.21 -22.62
C VAL A 70 -0.65 5.82 -23.08
N GLY A 71 -0.56 6.81 -23.98
CA GLY A 71 -1.68 7.47 -24.61
C GLY A 71 -1.18 8.43 -25.68
N PHE A 72 -2.04 8.71 -26.66
CA PHE A 72 -1.69 9.55 -27.79
C PHE A 72 -2.90 10.40 -28.20
N VAL A 73 -2.75 11.72 -28.27
CA VAL A 73 -3.68 12.59 -29.00
C VAL A 73 -3.13 12.91 -30.39
N ALA A 74 -3.83 12.48 -31.43
CA ALA A 74 -3.41 12.63 -32.82
C ALA A 74 -4.58 12.97 -33.73
N TYR A 75 -4.27 13.47 -34.92
CA TYR A 75 -5.26 13.76 -35.95
C TYR A 75 -5.35 12.60 -36.94
N SER A 76 -6.56 12.17 -37.25
CA SER A 76 -6.82 11.11 -38.24
C SER A 76 -6.55 11.57 -39.67
N ARG A 77 -6.73 12.88 -39.92
CA ARG A 77 -6.55 13.55 -41.21
C ARG A 77 -5.81 14.87 -41.00
N TRP A 78 -6.51 16.00 -41.07
CA TRP A 78 -5.89 17.32 -41.11
C TRP A 78 -5.57 17.81 -39.70
N GLY A 79 -4.29 17.78 -39.32
CA GLY A 79 -3.81 18.20 -38.00
C GLY A 79 -3.02 19.49 -37.99
N TRP A 80 -2.28 19.79 -39.06
CA TRP A 80 -1.37 20.95 -39.12
C TRP A 80 -1.99 22.11 -39.91
N VAL A 81 -2.69 23.00 -39.21
CA VAL A 81 -3.15 24.28 -39.76
C VAL A 81 -2.83 25.41 -38.78
N ASN A 82 -2.94 26.66 -39.22
CA ASN A 82 -2.51 27.83 -38.44
C ASN A 82 -3.15 27.92 -37.04
N SER A 83 -4.31 27.31 -36.82
CA SER A 83 -5.04 27.37 -35.56
C SER A 83 -4.88 26.12 -34.67
N SER A 84 -4.19 25.07 -35.11
CA SER A 84 -4.07 23.81 -34.36
C SER A 84 -3.36 23.95 -33.00
N TYR A 85 -2.46 24.94 -32.88
CA TYR A 85 -1.76 25.23 -31.63
C TYR A 85 -2.71 25.65 -30.50
N ARG A 86 -3.90 26.18 -30.81
CA ARG A 86 -4.88 26.60 -29.79
C ARG A 86 -5.48 25.39 -29.07
N LEU A 87 -5.83 24.34 -29.81
CA LEU A 87 -6.27 23.06 -29.23
C LEU A 87 -5.17 22.42 -28.38
N GLN A 88 -3.91 22.48 -28.86
CA GLN A 88 -2.79 21.97 -28.08
C GLN A 88 -2.57 22.77 -26.79
N LYS A 89 -2.62 24.10 -26.88
CA LYS A 89 -2.48 24.97 -25.71
C LYS A 89 -3.60 24.68 -24.71
N ALA A 90 -4.86 24.67 -25.15
CA ALA A 90 -6.00 24.40 -24.29
C ALA A 90 -5.96 22.99 -23.68
N PHE A 91 -5.46 22.00 -24.43
CA PHE A 91 -5.21 20.65 -23.92
C PHE A 91 -4.21 20.67 -22.77
N PHE A 92 -3.03 21.26 -22.96
CA PHE A 92 -2.01 21.29 -21.90
C PHE A 92 -2.44 22.17 -20.73
N ASP A 93 -3.05 23.34 -20.98
CA ASP A 93 -3.60 24.18 -19.91
C ASP A 93 -4.58 23.36 -19.05
N SER A 94 -5.51 22.63 -19.67
CA SER A 94 -6.46 21.77 -18.94
C SER A 94 -5.77 20.59 -18.25
N LEU A 95 -4.79 19.96 -18.88
CA LEU A 95 -4.07 18.81 -18.33
C LEU A 95 -3.30 19.19 -17.06
N PHE A 96 -2.61 20.34 -17.08
CA PHE A 96 -1.84 20.82 -15.93
C PHE A 96 -2.71 21.49 -14.87
N ALA A 97 -3.89 22.02 -15.23
CA ALA A 97 -4.85 22.59 -14.28
C ALA A 97 -5.71 21.53 -13.57
N HIS A 98 -5.88 20.34 -14.17
CA HIS A 98 -6.70 19.25 -13.65
C HIS A 98 -5.96 17.91 -13.64
N PRO A 99 -4.86 17.79 -12.87
CA PRO A 99 -4.08 16.55 -12.73
C PRO A 99 -4.89 15.36 -12.16
N ASP A 100 -6.03 15.63 -11.53
CA ASP A 100 -7.00 14.64 -11.03
C ASP A 100 -7.77 13.91 -12.14
N ARG A 101 -7.76 14.46 -13.37
CA ARG A 101 -8.56 13.99 -14.50
C ARG A 101 -7.71 13.23 -15.53
N PRO A 102 -8.30 12.27 -16.26
CA PRO A 102 -7.59 11.60 -17.34
C PRO A 102 -7.28 12.57 -18.48
N ALA A 103 -6.25 12.24 -19.27
CA ALA A 103 -5.84 13.06 -20.40
C ALA A 103 -6.94 13.21 -21.47
N SER A 104 -7.85 12.24 -21.57
CA SER A 104 -9.05 12.32 -22.43
C SER A 104 -9.96 13.50 -22.06
N ALA A 105 -10.06 13.85 -20.77
CA ALA A 105 -10.84 15.00 -20.29
C ALA A 105 -10.20 16.32 -20.73
N ALA A 106 -8.87 16.40 -20.74
CA ALA A 106 -8.14 17.57 -21.25
C ALA A 106 -8.35 17.75 -22.76
N MET A 107 -8.44 16.65 -23.52
CA MET A 107 -8.80 16.70 -24.94
C MET A 107 -10.26 17.13 -25.15
N PHE A 108 -11.18 16.65 -24.33
CA PHE A 108 -12.56 17.12 -24.38
C PHE A 108 -12.64 18.64 -24.09
N ALA A 109 -11.99 19.10 -23.02
CA ALA A 109 -11.95 20.51 -22.66
C ALA A 109 -11.32 21.38 -23.75
N SER A 110 -10.26 20.92 -24.41
CA SER A 110 -9.63 21.67 -25.50
C SER A 110 -10.57 21.88 -26.68
N LYS A 111 -11.39 20.87 -27.01
CA LYS A 111 -12.40 20.97 -28.08
C LYS A 111 -13.49 21.99 -27.78
N LEU A 112 -13.84 22.19 -26.50
CA LEU A 112 -14.82 23.20 -26.09
C LEU A 112 -14.33 24.65 -26.29
N THR A 113 -13.01 24.86 -26.38
CA THR A 113 -12.43 26.20 -26.58
C THR A 113 -12.47 26.67 -28.04
N PHE A 114 -12.99 25.84 -28.95
CA PHE A 114 -12.84 26.04 -30.38
C PHE A 114 -14.20 26.04 -31.10
N ASP A 115 -14.74 27.24 -31.33
CA ASP A 115 -16.13 27.43 -31.75
C ASP A 115 -16.49 26.82 -33.11
N TYR A 116 -15.57 26.78 -34.09
CA TYR A 116 -15.88 26.12 -35.38
C TYR A 116 -14.67 25.86 -36.30
N HIS A 117 -13.96 24.75 -36.08
CA HIS A 117 -13.21 24.06 -37.14
C HIS A 117 -13.53 22.58 -37.09
N ARG A 118 -14.56 22.20 -37.86
CA ARG A 118 -15.06 20.83 -37.98
C ARG A 118 -13.89 19.84 -38.10
N ASP A 119 -13.02 20.04 -39.08
CA ASP A 119 -12.02 19.03 -39.40
C ASP A 119 -10.89 18.92 -38.35
N LEU A 120 -10.56 20.01 -37.65
CA LEU A 120 -9.61 19.94 -36.52
C LEU A 120 -10.22 19.28 -35.29
N VAL A 121 -11.43 19.68 -34.90
CA VAL A 121 -12.09 19.18 -33.69
C VAL A 121 -12.52 17.72 -33.86
N TYR A 122 -13.11 17.36 -35.01
CA TYR A 122 -13.53 15.98 -35.27
C TYR A 122 -12.38 15.09 -35.75
N GLY A 123 -11.36 15.65 -36.40
CA GLY A 123 -10.18 14.90 -36.81
C GLY A 123 -9.27 14.52 -35.64
N GLN A 124 -9.32 15.23 -34.51
CA GLN A 124 -8.54 14.90 -33.32
C GLN A 124 -9.15 13.73 -32.54
N ASN A 125 -8.33 12.72 -32.27
CA ASN A 125 -8.71 11.49 -31.59
C ASN A 125 -7.76 11.18 -30.43
N TYR A 126 -8.27 10.44 -29.45
CA TYR A 126 -7.52 9.90 -28.33
C TYR A 126 -7.29 8.42 -28.56
N TYR A 127 -6.04 7.97 -28.40
CA TYR A 127 -5.63 6.57 -28.55
C TYR A 127 -4.99 6.09 -27.24
N GLY A 128 -5.25 4.84 -26.89
CA GLY A 128 -4.88 4.25 -25.61
C GLY A 128 -6.06 4.22 -24.62
N ASP A 129 -5.75 4.06 -23.33
CA ASP A 129 -6.76 4.01 -22.28
C ASP A 129 -7.28 5.43 -21.96
N PRO A 130 -8.58 5.72 -22.18
CA PRO A 130 -9.15 7.04 -21.91
C PRO A 130 -9.27 7.36 -20.41
N THR A 131 -9.04 6.38 -19.53
CA THR A 131 -9.13 6.53 -18.07
C THR A 131 -7.76 6.78 -17.42
N VAL A 132 -6.66 6.61 -18.17
CA VAL A 132 -5.30 6.87 -17.69
C VAL A 132 -5.15 8.33 -17.27
N ARG A 133 -4.70 8.49 -16.02
CA ARG A 133 -4.21 9.76 -15.47
C ARG A 133 -2.70 9.79 -15.67
N VAL A 134 -2.23 10.84 -16.33
CA VAL A 134 -0.81 11.00 -16.63
C VAL A 134 -0.14 11.86 -15.56
N TYR A 135 1.05 11.46 -15.12
CA TYR A 135 1.83 12.26 -14.20
C TYR A 135 2.34 13.51 -14.91
N THR A 136 1.97 14.68 -14.39
CA THR A 136 2.44 15.99 -14.88
C THR A 136 3.66 16.51 -14.11
N ARG A 137 4.03 15.82 -13.02
CA ARG A 137 5.18 16.08 -12.14
C ARG A 137 5.70 14.74 -11.62
N GLN A 138 6.88 14.73 -10.99
CA GLN A 138 7.39 13.53 -10.34
C GLN A 138 6.40 13.09 -9.24
N PRO A 139 5.85 11.85 -9.31
CA PRO A 139 4.93 11.38 -8.30
C PRO A 139 5.66 11.06 -6.99
N LYS A 140 4.93 11.16 -5.88
CA LYS A 140 5.38 10.75 -4.55
C LYS A 140 5.04 9.28 -4.29
N GLU A 141 5.68 8.71 -3.29
CA GLU A 141 5.41 7.34 -2.83
C GLU A 141 4.38 7.33 -1.69
N LEU A 142 3.51 6.32 -1.69
CA LEU A 142 2.57 6.04 -0.61
C LEU A 142 3.05 4.84 0.23
N THR A 143 2.79 4.92 1.52
CA THR A 143 2.92 3.82 2.48
C THR A 143 1.53 3.45 3.00
N LEU A 144 1.24 2.14 2.99
CA LEU A 144 0.00 1.59 3.52
C LEU A 144 0.33 0.79 4.78
N SER A 145 -0.39 1.09 5.86
CA SER A 145 -0.36 0.30 7.09
C SER A 145 -1.76 -0.19 7.42
N PHE A 146 -1.82 -1.39 8.01
CA PHE A 146 -3.06 -2.09 8.30
C PHE A 146 -3.15 -2.29 9.80
N ASP A 147 -4.27 -1.88 10.37
CA ASP A 147 -4.62 -2.26 11.73
C ASP A 147 -5.66 -3.39 11.66
N VAL A 148 -5.25 -4.58 12.10
CA VAL A 148 -6.05 -5.81 12.08
C VAL A 148 -6.55 -6.15 13.50
N SER A 149 -6.34 -5.27 14.48
CA SER A 149 -6.57 -5.58 15.90
C SER A 149 -8.03 -5.61 16.35
N THR A 150 -8.99 -5.13 15.54
CA THR A 150 -10.38 -4.88 16.00
C THR A 150 -11.48 -5.47 15.09
N GLY A 151 -11.15 -6.36 14.16
CA GLY A 151 -12.14 -6.91 13.23
C GLY A 151 -12.73 -5.90 12.24
N VAL A 152 -12.26 -4.66 12.26
CA VAL A 152 -12.53 -3.60 11.27
C VAL A 152 -11.18 -3.20 10.70
N GLU A 153 -10.97 -3.47 9.42
CA GLU A 153 -9.69 -3.19 8.79
C GLU A 153 -9.61 -1.73 8.38
N ILE A 154 -8.86 -0.98 9.18
CA ILE A 154 -8.50 0.39 8.85
C ILE A 154 -7.22 0.36 8.04
N VAL A 155 -7.32 0.76 6.78
CA VAL A 155 -6.15 1.03 5.94
C VAL A 155 -5.74 2.47 6.18
N THR A 156 -4.55 2.68 6.72
CA THR A 156 -3.97 4.02 6.88
C THR A 156 -3.00 4.30 5.74
N VAL A 157 -3.25 5.41 5.05
CA VAL A 157 -2.48 5.89 3.89
C VAL A 157 -1.63 7.06 4.32
N THR A 158 -0.31 6.92 4.17
CA THR A 158 0.68 7.95 4.53
C THR A 158 1.66 8.19 3.40
N ASP A 159 2.28 9.37 3.41
CA ASP A 159 3.52 9.64 2.67
C ASP A 159 4.64 10.02 3.65
N ASN A 160 5.77 10.50 3.13
CA ASN A 160 6.91 10.90 3.95
C ASN A 160 6.66 12.16 4.83
N THR A 161 5.51 12.82 4.68
CA THR A 161 5.12 14.02 5.42
C THR A 161 3.97 13.78 6.41
N GLY A 162 3.22 12.69 6.27
CA GLY A 162 2.14 12.33 7.18
C GLY A 162 0.97 11.63 6.49
N PRO A 163 -0.23 11.64 7.11
CA PRO A 163 -1.44 11.07 6.53
C PRO A 163 -1.88 11.78 5.25
N VAL A 164 -2.41 11.02 4.29
CA VAL A 164 -2.83 11.53 2.98
C VAL A 164 -4.31 11.29 2.75
N ALA A 165 -5.08 12.37 2.60
CA ALA A 165 -6.50 12.35 2.27
C ALA A 165 -6.75 12.24 0.76
N GLY A 166 -7.94 11.76 0.38
CA GLY A 166 -8.39 11.73 -1.02
C GLY A 166 -7.78 10.62 -1.87
N VAL A 167 -7.10 9.65 -1.26
CA VAL A 167 -6.55 8.47 -1.94
C VAL A 167 -7.61 7.40 -2.03
N MET A 168 -7.86 6.90 -3.25
CA MET A 168 -8.74 5.75 -3.45
C MET A 168 -7.99 4.48 -3.05
N VAL A 169 -8.57 3.71 -2.14
CA VAL A 169 -8.11 2.38 -1.74
C VAL A 169 -9.11 1.36 -2.26
N ALA A 170 -8.63 0.35 -2.97
CA ALA A 170 -9.42 -0.73 -3.52
C ALA A 170 -8.94 -2.07 -2.95
N LEU A 171 -9.85 -2.83 -2.38
CA LEU A 171 -9.65 -4.20 -1.93
C LEU A 171 -10.11 -5.16 -3.02
N SER A 172 -9.26 -6.11 -3.39
CA SER A 172 -9.55 -7.10 -4.42
C SER A 172 -9.01 -8.47 -4.05
N ARG A 173 -9.61 -9.53 -4.60
CA ARG A 173 -9.16 -10.92 -4.46
C ARG A 173 -9.29 -11.62 -5.80
N GLU A 174 -8.23 -12.30 -6.24
CA GLU A 174 -8.19 -13.03 -7.52
C GLU A 174 -8.63 -12.17 -8.73
N GLY A 175 -8.31 -10.87 -8.70
CA GLY A 175 -8.69 -9.92 -9.76
C GLY A 175 -10.14 -9.41 -9.69
N VAL A 176 -10.93 -9.86 -8.71
CA VAL A 176 -12.28 -9.35 -8.46
C VAL A 176 -12.21 -8.22 -7.43
N LEU A 177 -12.76 -7.06 -7.78
CA LEU A 177 -12.93 -5.93 -6.86
C LEU A 177 -13.99 -6.27 -5.82
N LEU A 178 -13.65 -6.14 -4.55
CA LEU A 178 -14.56 -6.41 -3.42
C LEU A 178 -15.14 -5.10 -2.88
N GLU A 179 -14.27 -4.12 -2.62
CA GLU A 179 -14.66 -2.86 -1.99
C GLU A 179 -13.71 -1.74 -2.38
N THR A 180 -14.20 -0.51 -2.36
CA THR A 180 -13.37 0.69 -2.47
C THR A 180 -13.73 1.71 -1.41
N GLY A 181 -12.75 2.46 -0.93
CA GLY A 181 -12.95 3.60 -0.06
C GLY A 181 -11.98 4.73 -0.39
N VAL A 182 -12.24 5.92 0.14
CA VAL A 182 -11.39 7.09 -0.06
C VAL A 182 -10.86 7.54 1.29
N SER A 183 -9.55 7.81 1.38
CA SER A 183 -8.93 8.19 2.63
C SER A 183 -9.43 9.54 3.13
N ASP A 184 -9.73 9.61 4.42
CA ASP A 184 -10.19 10.81 5.09
C ASP A 184 -9.02 11.75 5.47
N ALA A 185 -9.30 12.80 6.26
CA ALA A 185 -8.29 13.75 6.73
C ALA A 185 -7.21 13.12 7.63
N ALA A 186 -7.50 11.98 8.26
CA ALA A 186 -6.54 11.18 9.03
C ALA A 186 -5.83 10.13 8.16
N GLY A 187 -6.06 10.13 6.84
CA GLY A 187 -5.51 9.16 5.91
C GLY A 187 -6.14 7.77 6.04
N GLN A 188 -7.27 7.64 6.73
CA GLN A 188 -7.87 6.36 7.05
C GLN A 188 -8.96 5.99 6.05
N VAL A 189 -8.99 4.71 5.68
CA VAL A 189 -10.08 4.07 4.93
C VAL A 189 -10.59 2.90 5.75
N HIS A 190 -11.89 2.94 6.07
CA HIS A 190 -12.58 1.84 6.71
C HIS A 190 -13.14 0.91 5.64
N LEU A 191 -12.68 -0.33 5.62
CA LEU A 191 -13.22 -1.38 4.74
C LEU A 191 -14.15 -2.26 5.56
N ALA A 192 -15.37 -2.45 5.08
CA ALA A 192 -16.39 -3.28 5.73
C ALA A 192 -16.26 -4.77 5.37
N THR A 193 -15.56 -5.09 4.28
CA THR A 193 -15.34 -6.46 3.81
C THR A 193 -14.50 -7.24 4.83
N PRO A 194 -15.04 -8.30 5.45
CA PRO A 194 -14.28 -9.13 6.37
C PRO A 194 -13.19 -9.88 5.62
N ILE A 195 -11.96 -9.86 6.14
CA ILE A 195 -10.84 -10.60 5.58
C ILE A 195 -10.82 -12.00 6.16
N GLU A 196 -11.28 -12.95 5.35
CA GLU A 196 -11.27 -14.36 5.70
C GLU A 196 -9.84 -14.89 5.91
N PRO A 197 -9.58 -15.64 6.99
CA PRO A 197 -8.28 -16.27 7.22
C PRO A 197 -7.87 -17.20 6.07
N ALA A 198 -6.56 -17.34 5.87
CA ALA A 198 -5.93 -18.14 4.82
C ALA A 198 -6.22 -17.71 3.38
N LEU A 199 -6.94 -16.61 3.16
CA LEU A 199 -7.11 -15.99 1.84
C LEU A 199 -6.14 -14.83 1.64
N GLU A 200 -5.72 -14.62 0.38
CA GLU A 200 -4.87 -13.49 -0.02
C GLU A 200 -5.70 -12.42 -0.71
N TYR A 201 -5.54 -11.18 -0.25
CA TYR A 201 -6.17 -10.00 -0.80
C TYR A 201 -5.10 -9.05 -1.33
N THR A 202 -5.47 -8.26 -2.34
CA THR A 202 -4.65 -7.18 -2.87
C THR A 202 -5.32 -5.85 -2.54
N VAL A 203 -4.60 -5.02 -1.79
CA VAL A 203 -4.98 -3.64 -1.50
C VAL A 203 -4.23 -2.73 -2.45
N THR A 204 -4.97 -1.97 -3.26
CA THR A 204 -4.42 -1.01 -4.22
C THR A 204 -4.79 0.40 -3.80
N ALA A 205 -3.81 1.27 -3.58
CA ALA A 205 -4.00 2.68 -3.32
C ALA A 205 -3.59 3.52 -4.54
N SER A 206 -4.46 4.42 -4.96
CA SER A 206 -4.27 5.30 -6.11
C SER A 206 -4.78 6.71 -5.80
N GLY A 207 -3.92 7.71 -5.99
CA GLY A 207 -4.20 9.11 -5.68
C GLY A 207 -3.50 10.05 -6.64
N GLU A 208 -3.99 11.28 -6.73
CA GLU A 208 -3.38 12.31 -7.57
C GLU A 208 -1.93 12.58 -7.14
N GLY A 209 -0.99 12.49 -8.08
CA GLY A 209 0.42 12.80 -7.81
C GLY A 209 1.16 11.73 -7.00
N TYR A 210 0.56 10.55 -6.80
CA TYR A 210 1.19 9.43 -6.11
C TYR A 210 1.35 8.23 -7.05
N VAL A 211 2.45 7.49 -6.87
CA VAL A 211 2.63 6.19 -7.51
C VAL A 211 1.57 5.23 -6.97
N VAL A 212 0.90 4.51 -7.86
CA VAL A 212 -0.05 3.46 -7.46
C VAL A 212 0.68 2.43 -6.59
N ARG A 213 0.22 2.28 -5.36
CA ARG A 213 0.81 1.35 -4.39
C ARG A 213 -0.07 0.13 -4.27
N GLN A 214 0.51 -1.05 -4.51
CA GLN A 214 -0.15 -2.32 -4.26
C GLN A 214 0.57 -3.06 -3.14
N THR A 215 -0.21 -3.66 -2.25
CA THR A 215 0.31 -4.54 -1.22
C THR A 215 -0.61 -5.73 -1.05
N ARG A 216 -0.02 -6.85 -0.64
CA ARG A 216 -0.75 -8.07 -0.31
C ARG A 216 -1.11 -8.03 1.15
N LEU A 217 -2.35 -8.40 1.42
CA LEU A 217 -2.87 -8.62 2.75
C LEU A 217 -3.22 -10.11 2.82
N HIS A 218 -2.59 -10.82 3.74
CA HIS A 218 -2.99 -12.18 4.05
C HIS A 218 -3.98 -12.09 5.20
N GLY A 219 -5.15 -12.71 5.02
CA GLY A 219 -6.02 -13.03 6.13
C GLY A 219 -5.24 -13.92 7.07
N SER A 220 -4.66 -13.32 8.10
CA SER A 220 -4.01 -14.09 9.14
C SER A 220 -5.11 -14.82 9.90
N ILE A 221 -4.83 -16.06 10.31
CA ILE A 221 -5.47 -16.58 11.51
C ILE A 221 -4.83 -15.78 12.65
N VAL A 222 -5.26 -14.52 12.81
CA VAL A 222 -5.10 -13.86 14.08
C VAL A 222 -6.12 -14.59 14.93
N THR A 223 -5.66 -15.47 15.82
CA THR A 223 -6.39 -15.64 17.07
C THR A 223 -6.35 -14.27 17.72
N SER A 224 -7.28 -13.39 17.35
CA SER A 224 -7.58 -12.23 18.18
C SER A 224 -8.06 -12.84 19.47
N VAL A 225 -7.22 -12.76 20.49
CA VAL A 225 -7.74 -12.61 21.83
C VAL A 225 -8.42 -11.26 21.77
N ASP A 226 -9.72 -11.26 21.49
CA ASP A 226 -10.56 -10.15 21.89
C ASP A 226 -10.38 -10.06 23.41
N ASP A 227 -9.59 -9.08 23.83
CA ASP A 227 -9.59 -8.56 25.19
C ASP A 227 -10.96 -7.90 25.45
N ASP A 228 -12.02 -8.70 25.53
CA ASP A 228 -13.27 -8.40 26.25
C ASP A 228 -14.27 -9.58 26.33
N GLU A 229 -13.80 -10.83 26.27
CA GLU A 229 -14.46 -11.90 27.02
C GLU A 229 -13.40 -12.67 27.82
N ASP A 230 -13.60 -12.75 29.15
CA ASP A 230 -12.81 -13.55 30.09
C ASP A 230 -12.77 -15.03 29.66
N ILE A 231 -11.94 -15.38 28.67
CA ILE A 231 -11.58 -16.77 28.41
C ILE A 231 -10.61 -17.17 29.51
N LEU A 232 -11.19 -17.59 30.64
CA LEU A 232 -10.45 -18.18 31.74
C LEU A 232 -9.59 -19.34 31.19
N PRO A 233 -8.29 -19.40 31.52
CA PRO A 233 -7.43 -20.47 31.04
C PRO A 233 -8.01 -21.83 31.45
N HIS A 234 -8.03 -22.81 30.54
CA HIS A 234 -8.68 -24.10 30.82
C HIS A 234 -7.99 -24.92 31.93
N SER A 235 -6.76 -24.57 32.32
CA SER A 235 -5.99 -25.28 33.33
C SER A 235 -5.06 -24.37 34.11
N PHE A 236 -4.75 -24.80 35.35
CA PHE A 236 -3.73 -24.19 36.18
C PHE A 236 -2.33 -24.46 35.62
N GLU A 237 -1.58 -23.41 35.26
CA GLU A 237 -0.21 -23.52 34.74
C GLU A 237 0.73 -22.48 35.35
N LEU A 238 1.94 -22.91 35.70
CA LEU A 238 3.07 -22.05 36.06
C LEU A 238 4.10 -22.07 34.92
N ALA A 239 4.21 -20.97 34.21
CA ALA A 239 5.12 -20.82 33.08
C ALA A 239 6.58 -20.76 33.54
N GLN A 240 7.49 -21.03 32.61
CA GLN A 240 8.91 -20.81 32.84
C GLN A 240 9.21 -19.31 32.86
N ASN A 241 9.93 -18.85 33.89
CA ASN A 241 10.33 -17.47 34.03
C ASN A 241 11.17 -17.00 32.82
N TYR A 242 10.97 -15.76 32.39
CA TYR A 242 11.70 -15.16 31.27
C TYR A 242 12.22 -13.76 31.64
N PRO A 243 13.50 -13.46 31.39
CA PRO A 243 14.55 -14.37 30.88
C PRO A 243 14.93 -15.46 31.91
N ASN A 244 15.57 -16.54 31.45
CA ASN A 244 16.21 -17.57 32.31
C ASN A 244 17.36 -18.27 31.54
N PRO A 245 18.64 -18.12 31.95
CA PRO A 245 19.11 -17.38 33.13
C PRO A 245 18.82 -15.88 33.06
N PHE A 246 18.73 -15.20 34.21
CA PHE A 246 18.35 -13.78 34.30
C PHE A 246 19.35 -12.95 35.10
N ASN A 247 19.40 -11.64 34.83
CA ASN A 247 20.24 -10.64 35.52
C ASN A 247 19.63 -9.22 35.44
N PRO A 248 19.32 -8.54 36.56
CA PRO A 248 18.88 -9.11 37.83
C PRO A 248 17.39 -9.45 37.82
N THR A 249 16.64 -9.11 36.77
CA THR A 249 15.17 -9.16 36.78
C THR A 249 14.61 -10.26 35.87
N THR A 250 13.54 -10.92 36.30
CA THR A 250 12.80 -11.91 35.51
C THR A 250 11.30 -11.80 35.75
N THR A 251 10.49 -12.19 34.76
CA THR A 251 9.03 -12.24 34.87
C THR A 251 8.56 -13.68 34.97
N ILE A 252 7.67 -13.95 35.92
CA ILE A 252 7.01 -15.23 36.14
C ILE A 252 5.55 -15.07 35.75
N ALA A 253 5.09 -15.83 34.75
CA ALA A 253 3.69 -15.89 34.35
C ALA A 253 3.00 -17.14 34.90
N PHE A 254 1.72 -17.04 35.22
CA PHE A 254 0.89 -18.18 35.62
C PHE A 254 -0.58 -17.97 35.33
N ASP A 255 -1.28 -19.08 35.17
CA ASP A 255 -2.66 -19.14 34.70
C ASP A 255 -3.55 -19.75 35.78
N LEU A 256 -4.69 -19.09 36.05
CA LEU A 256 -5.68 -19.54 37.01
C LEU A 256 -7.02 -19.83 36.29
N PRO A 257 -7.51 -21.09 36.26
CA PRO A 257 -8.77 -21.40 35.58
C PRO A 257 -9.99 -20.82 36.29
N GLU A 258 -9.87 -20.50 37.57
CA GLU A 258 -10.90 -19.89 38.40
C GLU A 258 -10.25 -19.07 39.51
N ARG A 259 -11.05 -18.26 40.21
CA ARG A 259 -10.58 -17.48 41.36
C ARG A 259 -10.01 -18.42 42.44
N ALA A 260 -8.77 -18.18 42.85
CA ALA A 260 -8.09 -19.00 43.86
C ALA A 260 -7.25 -18.15 44.83
N VAL A 261 -7.06 -18.66 46.04
CA VAL A 261 -6.05 -18.12 46.97
C VAL A 261 -4.70 -18.71 46.59
N ILE A 262 -3.78 -17.85 46.16
CA ILE A 262 -2.46 -18.24 45.70
C ILE A 262 -1.35 -17.94 46.71
N ASN A 263 -0.26 -18.68 46.59
CA ASN A 263 1.04 -18.35 47.19
C ASN A 263 2.15 -18.67 46.18
N LEU A 264 2.80 -17.63 45.65
CA LEU A 264 3.99 -17.72 44.81
C LEU A 264 5.22 -17.38 45.66
N SER A 265 6.05 -18.37 45.94
CA SER A 265 7.25 -18.19 46.77
C SER A 265 8.50 -18.75 46.10
N ILE A 266 9.65 -18.15 46.40
CA ILE A 266 10.97 -18.54 45.90
C ILE A 266 11.74 -19.27 47.01
N TYR A 267 12.47 -20.31 46.64
CA TYR A 267 13.27 -21.17 47.50
C TYR A 267 14.68 -21.34 46.93
N ASN A 268 15.68 -21.44 47.80
CA ASN A 268 17.04 -21.77 47.42
C ASN A 268 17.24 -23.30 47.30
N LEU A 269 18.44 -23.74 46.92
CA LEU A 269 18.81 -25.16 46.78
C LEU A 269 18.64 -25.99 48.07
N LEU A 270 18.71 -25.34 49.24
CA LEU A 270 18.50 -25.98 50.54
C LEU A 270 17.01 -26.07 50.93
N GLY A 271 16.10 -25.61 50.06
CA GLY A 271 14.66 -25.57 50.32
C GLY A 271 14.24 -24.45 51.28
N GLN A 272 15.14 -23.52 51.62
CA GLN A 272 14.80 -22.36 52.44
C GLN A 272 14.06 -21.32 51.60
N LYS A 273 12.95 -20.79 52.14
CA LYS A 273 12.18 -19.73 51.48
C LYS A 273 12.97 -18.43 51.47
N VAL A 274 13.23 -17.90 50.29
CA VAL A 274 13.93 -16.63 50.07
C VAL A 274 12.95 -15.47 50.18
N THR A 275 11.84 -15.53 49.44
CA THR A 275 10.80 -14.50 49.45
C THR A 275 9.45 -15.05 48.98
N THR A 276 8.39 -14.30 49.22
CA THR A 276 7.05 -14.54 48.66
C THR A 276 6.74 -13.37 47.73
N LEU A 277 6.51 -13.65 46.45
CA LEU A 277 6.30 -12.63 45.42
C LEU A 277 4.84 -12.20 45.31
N ALA A 278 3.92 -13.15 45.48
CA ALA A 278 2.49 -12.89 45.42
C ALA A 278 1.76 -13.82 46.40
N GLN A 279 0.82 -13.27 47.15
CA GLN A 279 0.00 -14.01 48.11
C GLN A 279 -1.36 -13.34 48.25
N GLY A 280 -2.44 -14.12 48.20
CA GLY A 280 -3.80 -13.60 48.38
C GLY A 280 -4.80 -14.23 47.42
N ALA A 281 -6.03 -13.70 47.39
CA ALA A 281 -7.06 -14.13 46.45
C ALA A 281 -6.85 -13.42 45.10
N PHE A 282 -6.68 -14.21 44.03
CA PHE A 282 -6.51 -13.73 42.67
C PHE A 282 -7.71 -14.20 41.83
N PRO A 283 -8.24 -13.37 40.91
CA PRO A 283 -9.27 -13.81 39.97
C PRO A 283 -8.70 -14.89 39.03
N GLY A 284 -9.60 -15.67 38.41
CA GLY A 284 -9.18 -16.51 37.29
C GLY A 284 -8.68 -15.63 36.13
N GLY A 285 -7.76 -16.15 35.33
CA GLY A 285 -7.10 -15.42 34.24
C GLY A 285 -5.59 -15.61 34.23
N HIS A 286 -4.94 -14.86 33.34
CA HIS A 286 -3.49 -14.82 33.19
C HIS A 286 -2.88 -13.77 34.13
N HIS A 287 -1.83 -14.14 34.84
CA HIS A 287 -1.15 -13.28 35.82
C HIS A 287 0.34 -13.24 35.57
N THR A 288 0.95 -12.08 35.79
CA THR A 288 2.41 -11.91 35.71
C THR A 288 2.95 -11.25 36.96
N VAL A 289 4.09 -11.73 37.44
CA VAL A 289 4.78 -11.20 38.62
C VAL A 289 6.27 -11.09 38.32
N THR A 290 6.82 -9.90 38.48
CA THR A 290 8.24 -9.63 38.28
C THR A 290 9.02 -9.91 39.57
N TRP A 291 10.16 -10.57 39.44
CA TRP A 291 11.12 -10.72 40.53
C TRP A 291 12.42 -9.99 40.21
N GLU A 292 12.81 -9.11 41.12
CA GLU A 292 14.11 -8.48 41.19
C GLU A 292 14.73 -8.80 42.57
N PRO A 293 15.70 -9.72 42.67
CA PRO A 293 16.35 -10.09 43.91
C PRO A 293 17.15 -8.93 44.48
N ASP A 294 17.15 -8.78 45.81
CA ASP A 294 18.00 -7.80 46.48
C ASP A 294 19.50 -8.16 46.40
N ALA A 295 20.35 -7.24 46.84
CA ALA A 295 21.79 -7.41 46.75
C ALA A 295 22.36 -8.60 47.58
N THR A 296 21.59 -9.13 48.53
CA THR A 296 21.99 -10.23 49.43
C THR A 296 21.73 -11.61 48.84
N VAL A 297 20.92 -11.70 47.77
CA VAL A 297 20.66 -12.95 47.04
C VAL A 297 21.82 -13.26 46.09
N ALA A 298 22.48 -14.41 46.29
CA ALA A 298 23.65 -14.81 45.51
C ALA A 298 23.28 -15.42 44.14
N SER A 299 24.20 -15.37 43.16
CA SER A 299 24.08 -16.10 41.90
C SER A 299 23.91 -17.60 42.16
N GLY A 300 23.02 -18.27 41.41
CA GLY A 300 22.76 -19.68 41.60
C GLY A 300 21.40 -20.15 41.11
N VAL A 301 21.08 -21.39 41.46
CA VAL A 301 19.81 -22.04 41.11
C VAL A 301 18.78 -21.78 42.20
N TYR A 302 17.59 -21.38 41.78
CA TYR A 302 16.44 -21.16 42.65
C TYR A 302 15.22 -21.93 42.11
N PHE A 303 14.28 -22.21 42.99
CA PHE A 303 12.99 -22.78 42.64
C PHE A 303 11.88 -21.82 43.04
N TYR A 304 10.90 -21.63 42.18
CA TYR A 304 9.68 -20.92 42.53
C TYR A 304 8.51 -21.90 42.50
N ARG A 305 7.65 -21.76 43.50
CA ARG A 305 6.49 -22.62 43.72
C ARG A 305 5.24 -21.77 43.77
N LEU A 306 4.29 -22.08 42.90
CA LEU A 306 2.94 -21.54 42.95
C LEU A 306 2.01 -22.59 43.54
N ARG A 307 1.28 -22.22 44.59
CA ARG A 307 0.17 -23.00 45.14
C ARG A 307 -1.13 -22.23 44.90
N ALA A 308 -2.14 -22.87 44.31
CA ALA A 308 -3.49 -22.34 44.15
C ALA A 308 -4.49 -23.41 44.63
N GLY A 309 -5.07 -23.22 45.82
CA GLY A 309 -5.91 -24.24 46.45
C GLY A 309 -5.19 -25.59 46.67
N ALA A 310 -5.67 -26.64 45.99
CA ALA A 310 -5.09 -27.98 46.01
C ALA A 310 -3.97 -28.19 44.96
N ALA A 311 -3.89 -27.33 43.94
CA ALA A 311 -2.88 -27.43 42.89
C ALA A 311 -1.56 -26.79 43.33
N THR A 312 -0.43 -27.41 42.98
CA THR A 312 0.91 -26.87 43.22
C THR A 312 1.83 -27.20 42.06
N GLN A 313 2.50 -26.19 41.52
CA GLN A 313 3.54 -26.35 40.50
C GLN A 313 4.84 -25.69 40.94
N VAL A 314 5.96 -26.28 40.53
CA VAL A 314 7.32 -25.84 40.86
C VAL A 314 8.13 -25.77 39.59
N ARG A 315 8.91 -24.70 39.43
CA ARG A 315 9.82 -24.51 38.31
C ARG A 315 11.18 -24.01 38.80
N LYS A 316 12.20 -24.16 37.96
CA LYS A 316 13.59 -23.84 38.26
C LYS A 316 14.05 -22.61 37.47
N MET A 317 14.75 -21.71 38.14
CA MET A 317 15.38 -20.53 37.55
C MET A 317 16.85 -20.41 37.93
N VAL A 318 17.62 -19.71 37.10
CA VAL A 318 19.04 -19.46 37.30
C VAL A 318 19.29 -17.96 37.33
N LEU A 319 19.73 -17.45 38.48
CA LEU A 319 20.19 -16.07 38.64
C LEU A 319 21.67 -15.98 38.29
N MET A 320 22.03 -15.11 37.36
CA MET A 320 23.41 -14.76 37.04
C MET A 320 23.65 -13.30 37.41
N LYS A 321 24.45 -13.05 38.43
CA LYS A 321 24.94 -11.72 38.81
C LYS A 321 26.44 -11.65 38.54
#